data_AF-A0A315T5M1-F1
#
_entry.id   AF-A0A315T5M1-F1
#
_cell.length_a   1.000
_cell.length_b   1.000
_cell.length_c   1.000
_cell.angle_alpha   90.00
_cell.angle_beta   90.00
_cell.angle_gamma   90.00
#
_symmetry.space_group_name_H-M   'P 1'
#
loop_
_entity.id
_entity.type
_entity.pdbx_description
1 polymer ?
#
loop_
_entity_poly.entity_id
_entity_poly.type
_entity_poly.pdbx_seq_one_letter_code
_entity_poly.pdbx_strand_id
1 'polypeptide(L)'
;MQPHQYALAAGIGWIITLIILPFLIAKARRLAYARGFEAGKTFHDQTLNLQLKEAKQALDDLRAELLRTQQTGNVELAARRASITALKASIRELEARIMSYTGLAVTKADYEKLVSASSTMRLAQRTFKALKTDAEATRAGAQADVIDDLAKRIHAQLRSTPTSAATAGAAA
;
A
#
# COMPACT_ATOMS: atom_id res chain seq x y z
N MET A 1 -24.98 101.14 33.47
CA MET A 1 -24.03 100.54 32.51
C MET A 1 -24.80 100.18 31.25
N GLN A 2 -24.43 100.77 30.12
CA GLN A 2 -25.29 100.78 28.93
C GLN A 2 -25.29 99.42 28.21
N PRO A 3 -26.48 98.87 27.86
CA PRO A 3 -26.64 97.52 27.27
C PRO A 3 -25.92 97.35 25.92
N HIS A 4 -25.59 98.44 25.23
CA HIS A 4 -24.90 98.40 23.94
C HIS A 4 -23.44 97.91 24.04
N GLN A 5 -22.75 98.15 25.15
CA GLN A 5 -21.37 97.69 25.34
C GLN A 5 -21.29 96.17 25.58
N TYR A 6 -22.31 95.59 26.23
CA TYR A 6 -22.42 94.14 26.44
C TYR A 6 -22.72 93.40 25.15
N ALA A 7 -23.61 93.93 24.30
CA ALA A 7 -23.92 93.33 23.00
C ALA A 7 -22.68 93.30 22.08
N LEU A 8 -21.88 94.36 22.09
CA LEU A 8 -20.67 94.48 21.27
C LEU A 8 -19.56 93.53 21.77
N ALA A 9 -19.34 93.44 23.08
CA ALA A 9 -18.40 92.50 23.68
C ALA A 9 -18.80 91.02 23.46
N ALA A 10 -20.09 90.71 23.55
CA ALA A 10 -20.62 89.37 23.28
C ALA A 10 -20.42 88.95 21.81
N GLY A 11 -20.63 89.87 20.86
CA GLY A 11 -20.38 89.62 19.43
C GLY A 11 -18.90 89.35 19.12
N ILE A 12 -17.98 90.11 19.72
CA ILE A 12 -16.53 89.89 19.56
C ILE A 12 -16.13 88.52 20.14
N GLY A 13 -16.64 88.17 21.33
CA GLY A 13 -16.40 86.85 21.92
C GLY A 13 -16.92 85.70 21.05
N TRP A 14 -18.07 85.87 20.41
CA TRP A 14 -18.66 84.89 19.49
C TRP A 14 -17.83 84.72 18.20
N ILE A 15 -17.33 85.81 17.63
CA ILE A 15 -16.47 85.74 16.44
C ILE A 15 -15.14 85.04 16.77
N ILE A 16 -14.53 85.37 17.91
CA ILE A 16 -13.27 84.74 18.35
C ILE A 16 -13.46 83.23 18.56
N THR A 17 -14.56 82.82 19.20
CA THR A 17 -14.87 81.39 19.38
C THR A 17 -15.11 80.68 18.05
N LEU A 18 -15.81 81.30 17.09
CA LEU A 18 -15.99 80.77 15.73
C LEU A 18 -14.67 80.62 14.95
N ILE A 19 -13.68 81.49 15.18
CA ILE A 19 -12.37 81.41 14.54
C ILE A 19 -11.51 80.29 15.15
N ILE A 20 -11.58 80.06 16.47
CA ILE A 20 -10.76 79.06 17.17
C ILE A 20 -11.33 77.64 17.03
N LEU A 21 -12.66 77.51 16.97
CA LEU A 21 -13.37 76.22 16.88
C LEU A 21 -12.87 75.28 15.76
N PRO A 22 -12.67 75.71 14.50
CA PRO A 22 -12.18 74.83 13.44
C PRO A 22 -10.77 74.31 13.73
N PHE A 23 -9.93 75.10 14.40
CA PHE A 23 -8.57 74.68 14.75
C PHE A 23 -8.56 73.57 15.82
N LEU A 24 -9.43 73.69 16.84
CA LEU A 24 -9.59 72.65 17.86
C LEU A 24 -10.15 71.36 17.26
N ILE A 25 -11.14 71.45 16.37
CA ILE A 25 -11.71 70.28 15.67
C ILE A 25 -10.65 69.60 14.79
N ALA A 26 -9.85 70.37 14.05
CA ALA A 26 -8.78 69.83 13.22
C ALA A 26 -7.71 69.11 14.07
N LYS A 27 -7.33 69.69 15.21
CA LYS A 27 -6.36 69.08 16.14
C LYS A 27 -6.91 67.82 16.79
N ALA A 28 -8.17 67.83 17.25
CA ALA A 28 -8.83 66.67 17.83
C ALA A 28 -8.95 65.53 16.81
N ARG A 29 -9.33 65.83 15.55
CA ARG A 29 -9.35 64.84 14.47
C ARG A 29 -7.98 64.21 14.23
N ARG A 30 -6.92 65.01 14.12
CA ARG A 30 -5.56 64.48 13.91
C ARG A 30 -5.12 63.53 15.04
N LEU A 31 -5.44 63.88 16.28
CA LEU A 31 -5.07 63.07 17.44
C LEU A 31 -5.90 61.77 17.52
N ALA A 32 -7.19 61.84 17.16
CA ALA A 32 -8.04 60.66 17.04
C ALA A 32 -7.58 59.72 15.90
N TYR A 33 -7.20 60.26 14.74
CA TYR A 33 -6.63 59.48 13.64
C TYR A 33 -5.30 58.82 14.01
N ALA A 34 -4.39 59.54 14.66
CA ALA A 34 -3.12 58.99 15.11
C ALA A 34 -3.31 57.83 16.11
N ARG A 35 -4.18 58.02 17.10
CA ARG A 35 -4.52 56.95 18.08
C ARG A 35 -5.24 55.78 17.44
N GLY A 36 -6.16 56.03 16.50
CA GLY A 36 -6.87 54.97 15.79
C GLY A 36 -5.93 54.14 14.89
N PHE A 37 -4.95 54.79 14.27
CA PHE A 37 -3.94 54.12 13.46
C PHE A 37 -3.02 53.24 14.30
N GLU A 38 -2.53 53.73 15.44
CA GLU A 38 -1.72 52.92 16.37
C GLU A 38 -2.51 51.74 16.92
N ALA A 39 -3.76 51.95 17.36
CA ALA A 39 -4.62 50.88 17.84
C ALA A 39 -4.85 49.82 16.74
N GLY A 40 -5.17 50.24 15.51
CA GLY A 40 -5.34 49.34 14.38
C GLY A 40 -4.08 48.54 14.06
N LYS A 41 -2.90 49.16 14.12
CA LYS A 41 -1.61 48.49 13.93
C LYS A 41 -1.38 47.42 14.99
N THR A 42 -1.58 47.75 16.27
CA THR A 42 -1.40 46.76 17.35
C THR A 42 -2.36 45.58 17.24
N PHE A 43 -3.61 45.81 16.85
CA PHE A 43 -4.59 44.76 16.61
C PHE A 43 -4.18 43.86 15.43
N HIS A 44 -3.68 44.47 14.36
CA HIS A 44 -3.18 43.74 13.19
C HIS A 44 -1.94 42.89 13.55
N ASP A 45 -0.97 43.47 14.27
CA ASP A 45 0.22 42.77 14.74
C ASP A 45 -0.13 41.60 15.68
N GLN A 46 -1.12 41.77 16.57
CA GLN A 46 -1.61 40.70 17.43
C GLN A 46 -2.26 39.58 16.61
N THR A 47 -3.10 39.94 15.64
CA THR A 47 -3.77 38.98 14.76
C THR A 47 -2.76 38.18 13.94
N LEU A 48 -1.78 38.86 13.35
CA LEU A 48 -0.70 38.22 12.60
C LEU A 48 0.12 37.28 13.49
N ASN A 49 0.44 37.69 14.72
CA ASN A 49 1.16 36.84 15.67
C ASN A 49 0.35 35.59 16.05
N LEU A 50 -0.97 35.69 16.19
CA LEU A 50 -1.85 34.55 16.44
C LEU A 50 -1.86 33.60 15.24
N GLN A 51 -2.06 34.12 14.03
CA GLN A 51 -2.03 33.32 12.81
C GLN A 51 -0.68 32.63 12.60
N LEU A 52 0.43 33.31 12.91
CA LEU A 52 1.76 32.75 12.80
C LEU A 52 1.97 31.61 13.82
N LYS A 53 1.49 31.79 15.05
CA LYS A 53 1.53 30.73 16.08
C LYS A 53 0.68 29.53 15.67
N GLU A 54 -0.54 29.76 15.19
CA GLU A 54 -1.45 28.72 14.72
C GLU A 54 -0.83 27.96 13.53
N ALA A 55 -0.28 28.67 12.54
CA ALA A 55 0.39 28.05 11.40
C ALA A 55 1.63 27.23 11.82
N LYS A 56 2.41 27.72 12.79
CA LYS A 56 3.54 26.96 13.35
C LYS A 56 3.07 25.69 14.05
N GLN A 57 2.02 25.79 14.87
CA GLN A 57 1.46 24.66 15.58
C GLN A 57 0.92 23.61 14.60
N ALA A 58 0.19 24.03 13.56
CA ALA A 58 -0.29 23.15 12.51
C ALA A 58 0.87 22.44 11.76
N LEU A 59 1.97 23.16 11.49
CA LEU A 59 3.17 22.56 10.87
C LEU A 59 3.83 21.51 11.78
N ASP A 60 3.90 21.77 13.08
CA ASP A 60 4.48 20.84 14.04
C ASP A 60 3.59 19.61 14.25
N ASP A 61 2.27 19.79 14.27
CA ASP A 61 1.30 18.69 14.31
C ASP A 61 1.39 17.82 13.05
N LEU A 62 1.43 18.43 11.86
CA LEU A 62 1.64 17.72 10.58
C LEU A 62 2.96 16.94 10.55
N ARG A 63 4.04 17.51 11.10
CA ARG A 63 5.33 16.80 11.22
C ARG A 63 5.23 15.60 12.15
N ALA A 64 4.56 15.75 13.29
CA ALA A 64 4.34 14.65 14.23
C ALA A 64 3.52 13.52 13.60
N GLU A 65 2.46 13.87 12.84
CA GLU A 65 1.65 12.90 12.10
C GLU A 65 2.44 12.19 11.00
N LEU A 66 3.25 12.91 10.23
CA LEU A 66 4.10 12.34 9.19
C LEU A 66 5.09 11.33 9.80
N LEU A 67 5.76 11.70 10.89
CA LEU A 67 6.68 10.80 11.60
C LEU A 67 5.97 9.54 12.12
N ARG A 68 4.77 9.67 12.70
CA ARG A 68 3.97 8.51 13.14
C ARG A 68 3.57 7.61 11.98
N THR A 69 3.14 8.20 10.86
CA THR A 69 2.74 7.47 9.65
C THR A 69 3.93 6.75 9.02
N GLN A 70 5.09 7.39 9.01
CA GLN A 70 6.33 6.79 8.51
C GLN A 70 6.79 5.63 9.39
N GLN A 71 6.73 5.78 10.72
CA GLN A 71 7.09 4.72 11.66
C GLN A 71 6.17 3.50 11.51
N THR A 72 4.85 3.72 11.49
CA THR A 72 3.85 2.65 11.32
C THR A 72 4.03 1.94 9.98
N GLY A 73 4.18 2.68 8.89
CA GLY A 73 4.44 2.11 7.56
C GLY A 73 5.72 1.27 7.52
N ASN A 74 6.81 1.72 8.15
CA ASN A 74 8.06 0.96 8.23
C ASN A 74 7.91 -0.35 9.01
N VAL A 75 7.18 -0.33 10.12
CA VAL A 75 6.90 -1.53 10.92
C VAL A 75 6.06 -2.54 10.12
N GLU A 76 5.02 -2.08 9.43
CA GLU A 76 4.20 -2.95 8.58
C GLU A 76 5.00 -3.55 7.42
N LEU A 77 5.84 -2.75 6.75
CA LEU A 77 6.71 -3.23 5.68
C LEU A 77 7.71 -4.27 6.19
N ALA A 78 8.29 -4.07 7.38
CA ALA A 78 9.18 -5.04 8.00
C ALA A 78 8.45 -6.35 8.31
N ALA A 79 7.25 -6.29 8.87
CA ALA A 79 6.42 -7.46 9.15
C ALA A 79 6.06 -8.23 7.86
N ARG A 80 5.66 -7.52 6.80
CA ARG A 80 5.39 -8.13 5.48
C ARG A 80 6.63 -8.77 4.87
N ARG A 81 7.81 -8.15 4.99
CA ARG A 81 9.06 -8.74 4.50
C ARG A 81 9.42 -10.02 5.26
N ALA A 82 9.22 -10.04 6.57
CA ALA A 82 9.43 -11.23 7.39
C ALA A 82 8.47 -12.37 6.98
N SER A 83 7.18 -12.06 6.78
CA SER A 83 6.20 -13.06 6.35
C SER A 83 6.49 -13.61 4.96
N ILE A 84 6.89 -12.77 4.00
CA ILE A 84 7.30 -13.20 2.66
C ILE A 84 8.53 -14.12 2.74
N THR A 85 9.49 -13.80 3.60
CA THR A 85 10.70 -14.61 3.76
C THR A 85 10.38 -15.99 4.36
N ALA A 86 9.52 -16.04 5.37
CA ALA A 86 9.03 -17.30 5.95
C ALA A 86 8.27 -18.14 4.91
N LEU A 87 7.40 -17.51 4.11
CA LEU A 87 6.64 -18.19 3.07
C LEU A 87 7.56 -18.76 1.98
N LYS A 88 8.56 -17.99 1.54
CA LYS A 88 9.58 -18.47 0.58
C LYS A 88 10.38 -19.64 1.12
N ALA A 89 10.74 -19.63 2.42
CA ALA A 89 11.42 -20.75 3.05
C ALA A 89 10.55 -22.01 3.05
N SER A 90 9.27 -21.87 3.41
CA SER A 90 8.30 -22.97 3.37
C SER A 90 8.11 -23.52 1.96
N ILE A 91 7.97 -22.65 0.94
CA ILE A 91 7.88 -23.06 -0.46
C ILE A 91 9.12 -23.87 -0.86
N ARG A 92 10.33 -23.42 -0.53
CA ARG A 92 11.56 -24.17 -0.83
C ARG A 92 11.60 -25.53 -0.13
N GLU A 93 11.13 -25.61 1.11
CA GLU A 93 11.02 -26.90 1.82
C GLU A 93 10.01 -27.82 1.13
N LEU A 94 8.85 -27.29 0.75
CA LEU A 94 7.81 -28.01 0.01
C LEU A 94 8.32 -28.49 -1.35
N GLU A 95 9.03 -27.64 -2.09
CA GLU A 95 9.68 -27.98 -3.36
C GLU A 95 10.75 -29.06 -3.17
N ALA A 96 11.59 -28.95 -2.13
CA ALA A 96 12.60 -29.96 -1.81
C ALA A 96 11.96 -31.31 -1.44
N ARG A 97 10.86 -31.29 -0.68
CA ARG A 97 10.08 -32.50 -0.36
C ARG A 97 9.46 -33.08 -1.63
N ILE A 98 8.81 -32.26 -2.45
CA ILE A 98 8.25 -32.69 -3.73
C ILE A 98 9.34 -33.30 -4.60
N MET A 99 10.48 -32.62 -4.81
CA MET A 99 11.62 -33.17 -5.57
C MET A 99 12.19 -34.45 -4.94
N SER A 100 12.20 -34.59 -3.62
CA SER A 100 12.64 -35.83 -2.96
C SER A 100 11.68 -37.00 -3.21
N TYR A 101 10.37 -36.73 -3.29
CA TYR A 101 9.34 -37.75 -3.53
C TYR A 101 8.99 -37.96 -5.02
N THR A 102 9.31 -36.99 -5.89
CA THR A 102 8.98 -36.96 -7.33
C THR A 102 10.20 -36.76 -8.22
N GLY A 103 11.42 -36.95 -7.69
CA GLY A 103 12.69 -36.69 -8.36
C GLY A 103 12.96 -37.50 -9.64
N LEU A 104 12.03 -38.34 -10.08
CA LEU A 104 11.98 -38.82 -11.45
C LEU A 104 10.96 -37.98 -12.24
N ALA A 105 11.48 -37.03 -13.03
CA ALA A 105 10.70 -36.51 -14.15
C ALA A 105 10.34 -37.70 -15.05
N VAL A 106 9.10 -38.15 -14.99
CA VAL A 106 8.65 -39.28 -15.81
C VAL A 106 8.74 -38.84 -17.26
N THR A 107 9.60 -39.51 -18.04
CA THR A 107 9.82 -39.18 -19.44
C THR A 107 8.93 -40.00 -20.35
N LYS A 108 8.84 -39.60 -21.63
CA LYS A 108 8.19 -40.44 -22.66
C LYS A 108 8.83 -41.84 -22.75
N ALA A 109 10.14 -41.94 -22.52
CA ALA A 109 10.84 -43.23 -22.52
C ALA A 109 10.38 -44.14 -21.38
N ASP A 110 10.02 -43.58 -20.22
CA ASP A 110 9.50 -44.35 -19.08
C ASP A 110 8.08 -44.86 -19.38
N TYR A 111 7.26 -44.05 -20.04
CA TYR A 111 5.96 -44.51 -20.56
C TYR A 111 6.11 -45.68 -21.54
N GLU A 112 7.02 -45.58 -22.51
CA GLU A 112 7.26 -46.65 -23.49
C GLU A 112 7.76 -47.93 -22.81
N LYS A 113 8.63 -47.81 -21.79
CA LYS A 113 9.06 -48.96 -20.97
C LYS A 113 7.91 -49.61 -20.22
N LEU A 114 6.98 -48.83 -19.66
CA LEU A 114 5.80 -49.37 -18.96
C LEU A 114 4.83 -50.08 -19.92
N VAL A 115 4.60 -49.52 -21.10
CA VAL A 115 3.79 -50.18 -22.15
C VAL A 115 4.44 -51.49 -22.59
N SER A 116 5.76 -51.50 -22.78
CA SER A 116 6.52 -52.72 -23.10
C SER A 116 6.47 -53.76 -21.97
N ALA A 117 6.58 -53.33 -20.72
CA ALA A 117 6.44 -54.21 -19.56
C ALA A 117 5.03 -54.83 -19.46
N SER A 118 3.98 -54.03 -19.68
CA SER A 118 2.59 -54.51 -19.72
C SER A 118 2.38 -55.54 -20.83
N SER A 119 2.88 -55.27 -22.05
CA SER A 119 2.74 -56.21 -23.17
C SER A 119 3.50 -57.52 -22.91
N THR A 120 4.67 -57.44 -22.28
CA THR A 120 5.46 -58.61 -21.85
C THR A 120 4.72 -59.43 -20.79
N MET A 121 4.08 -58.78 -19.81
CA MET A 121 3.29 -59.47 -18.78
C MET A 121 2.04 -60.13 -19.39
N ARG A 122 1.40 -59.51 -20.38
CA ARG A 122 0.30 -60.15 -21.13
C ARG A 122 0.77 -61.33 -21.97
N LEU A 123 1.98 -61.28 -22.53
CA LEU A 123 2.59 -62.43 -23.19
C LEU A 123 2.84 -63.55 -22.17
N ALA A 124 3.42 -63.23 -21.00
CA ALA A 124 3.65 -64.19 -19.92
C ALA A 124 2.34 -64.83 -19.44
N GLN A 125 1.26 -64.05 -19.29
CA GLN A 125 -0.07 -64.57 -18.97
C GLN A 125 -0.54 -65.62 -20.00
N ARG A 126 -0.40 -65.33 -21.31
CA ARG A 126 -0.79 -66.28 -22.36
C ARG A 126 0.06 -67.55 -22.32
N THR A 127 1.37 -67.41 -22.07
CA THR A 127 2.29 -68.54 -21.95
C THR A 127 1.96 -69.40 -20.74
N PHE A 128 1.75 -68.81 -19.56
CA PHE A 128 1.34 -69.56 -18.36
C PHE A 128 0.00 -70.25 -18.52
N LYS A 129 -0.94 -69.62 -19.23
CA LYS A 129 -2.22 -70.25 -19.58
C LYS A 129 -2.03 -71.45 -20.52
N ALA A 130 -1.11 -71.36 -21.49
CA ALA A 130 -0.76 -72.49 -22.36
C ALA A 130 -0.06 -73.64 -21.59
N LEU A 131 0.71 -73.31 -20.55
CA LEU A 131 1.39 -74.27 -19.67
C LEU A 131 0.49 -74.84 -18.55
N LYS A 132 -0.80 -74.43 -18.50
CA LYS A 132 -1.79 -74.85 -17.49
C LYS A 132 -1.41 -74.48 -16.05
N THR A 133 -0.70 -73.38 -15.88
CA THR A 133 -0.36 -72.77 -14.58
C THR A 133 -1.26 -71.55 -14.35
N ASP A 134 -2.52 -71.82 -13.97
CA ASP A 134 -3.59 -70.80 -13.95
C ASP A 134 -3.39 -69.71 -12.88
N ALA A 135 -2.76 -70.03 -11.75
CA ALA A 135 -2.48 -69.06 -10.68
C ALA A 135 -1.47 -68.01 -11.14
N GLU A 136 -0.42 -68.44 -11.83
CA GLU A 136 0.64 -67.61 -12.40
C GLU A 136 0.12 -66.80 -13.59
N ALA A 137 -0.74 -67.39 -14.42
CA ALA A 137 -1.42 -66.68 -15.51
C ALA A 137 -2.32 -65.55 -14.97
N THR A 138 -3.08 -65.81 -13.91
CA THR A 138 -3.96 -64.80 -13.28
C THR A 138 -3.14 -63.67 -12.66
N ARG A 139 -2.04 -64.01 -11.97
CA ARG A 139 -1.12 -63.01 -11.38
C ARG A 139 -0.46 -62.14 -12.45
N ALA A 140 0.01 -62.73 -13.55
CA ALA A 140 0.61 -62.00 -14.66
C ALA A 140 -0.40 -61.05 -15.35
N GLY A 141 -1.65 -61.49 -15.51
CA GLY A 141 -2.75 -60.65 -16.02
C GLY A 141 -3.03 -59.45 -15.13
N ALA A 142 -3.21 -59.68 -13.82
CA ALA A 142 -3.44 -58.60 -12.86
C ALA A 142 -2.27 -57.61 -12.80
N GLN A 143 -1.02 -58.09 -12.89
CA GLN A 143 0.16 -57.22 -12.96
C GLN A 143 0.19 -56.40 -14.27
N ALA A 144 -0.19 -56.99 -15.40
CA ALA A 144 -0.27 -56.26 -16.65
C ALA A 144 -1.28 -55.11 -16.58
N ASP A 145 -2.46 -55.34 -16.00
CA ASP A 145 -3.51 -54.32 -15.87
C ASP A 145 -3.07 -53.17 -14.94
N VAL A 146 -2.39 -53.47 -13.83
CA VAL A 146 -1.83 -52.45 -12.92
C VAL A 146 -0.77 -51.59 -13.61
N ILE A 147 0.12 -52.21 -14.40
CA ILE A 147 1.17 -51.51 -15.15
C ILE A 147 0.55 -50.64 -16.25
N ASP A 148 -0.48 -51.14 -16.94
CA ASP A 148 -1.20 -50.40 -17.98
C ASP A 148 -1.90 -49.15 -17.41
N ASP A 149 -2.56 -49.27 -16.25
CA ASP A 149 -3.19 -48.13 -15.58
C ASP A 149 -2.19 -47.13 -15.01
N LEU A 150 -0.99 -47.57 -14.62
CA LEU A 150 0.12 -46.67 -14.30
C LEU A 150 0.60 -45.92 -15.55
N ALA A 151 0.76 -46.61 -16.68
CA ALA A 151 1.15 -46.01 -17.95
C ALA A 151 0.15 -44.95 -18.42
N LYS A 152 -1.16 -45.21 -18.33
CA LYS A 152 -2.22 -44.23 -18.67
C LYS A 152 -2.15 -42.97 -17.82
N ARG A 153 -1.95 -43.11 -16.50
CA ARG A 153 -1.82 -41.96 -15.58
C ARG A 153 -0.59 -41.12 -15.89
N ILE A 154 0.54 -41.76 -16.17
CA ILE A 154 1.77 -41.09 -16.61
C ILE A 154 1.58 -40.38 -17.96
N HIS A 155 0.91 -41.03 -18.92
CA HIS A 155 0.61 -40.42 -20.22
C HIS A 155 -0.27 -39.17 -20.06
N ALA A 156 -1.26 -39.21 -19.17
CA ALA A 156 -2.09 -38.07 -18.83
C ALA A 156 -1.26 -36.92 -18.22
N GLN A 157 -0.34 -37.23 -17.30
CA GLN A 157 0.58 -36.24 -16.72
C GLN A 157 1.51 -35.62 -17.76
N LEU A 158 2.11 -36.42 -18.64
CA LEU A 158 2.96 -35.95 -19.75
C LEU A 158 2.20 -35.00 -20.69
N ARG A 159 0.91 -35.26 -20.92
CA ARG A 159 0.06 -34.41 -21.76
C ARG A 159 -0.41 -33.14 -21.05
N SER A 160 -0.66 -33.21 -19.74
CA SER A 160 -1.16 -32.09 -18.94
C SER A 160 -0.07 -31.16 -18.44
N THR A 161 1.22 -31.50 -18.62
CA THR A 161 2.35 -30.65 -18.25
C THR A 161 2.71 -29.79 -19.46
N PRO A 162 2.14 -28.58 -19.62
CA PRO A 162 2.50 -27.71 -20.72
C PRO A 162 3.88 -27.12 -20.40
N THR A 163 4.58 -26.68 -21.43
CA THR A 163 5.83 -25.91 -21.42
C THR A 163 5.74 -24.62 -20.58
N SER A 164 5.52 -24.71 -19.27
CA SER A 164 5.41 -23.56 -18.36
C SER A 164 6.74 -23.23 -17.69
N ALA A 165 7.84 -23.85 -18.13
CA ALA A 165 9.19 -23.57 -17.65
C ALA A 165 9.93 -22.48 -18.46
N ALA A 166 9.37 -22.02 -19.60
CA ALA A 166 10.11 -21.16 -20.54
C ALA A 166 9.87 -19.64 -20.40
N THR A 167 8.97 -19.17 -19.53
CA THR A 167 8.56 -17.74 -19.55
C THR A 167 8.52 -17.04 -18.19
N ALA A 168 9.16 -17.59 -17.15
CA ALA A 168 9.21 -16.97 -15.82
C ALA A 168 10.55 -16.26 -15.48
N GLY A 169 11.38 -15.92 -16.48
CA GLY A 169 12.74 -15.41 -16.25
C GLY A 169 13.24 -14.28 -17.15
N ALA A 170 12.36 -13.56 -17.86
CA ALA A 170 12.77 -12.43 -18.69
C ALA A 170 11.76 -11.27 -18.61
N ALA A 171 11.60 -10.71 -17.41
CA ALA A 171 11.06 -9.37 -17.21
C ALA A 171 11.38 -8.91 -15.78
N ALA A 172 12.63 -8.46 -15.58
CA ALA A 172 13.03 -7.51 -14.55
C ALA A 172 14.33 -6.84 -14.99
#